data_AF-A0A916YP66-F1
#
_entry.id   AF-A0A916YP66-F1
#
_cell.length_a   1.000
_cell.length_b   1.000
_cell.length_c   1.000
_cell.angle_alpha   90.00
_cell.angle_beta   90.00
_cell.angle_gamma   90.00
#
_symmetry.space_group_name_H-M   'P 1'
#
loop_
_entity.id
_entity.type
_entity.pdbx_description
1 polymer ?
#
loop_
_entity_poly.entity_id
_entity_poly.type
_entity_poly.pdbx_seq_one_letter_code
_entity_poly.pdbx_strand_id
1 'polypeptide(L)'
;MNKLYKLTLGLTVILAASCAKMEPLQYTVPKPNSVAMQEEIDSYPALKSYINRAAHPNFKLGAALSLADYNNKGVMYRLANKNFDEIVLGYEMKHGGVVQSNGNLALDNVSKLLENAKTSGVSVYGHTLCWHANQNATYLRSVIAPDVLSSTGPGWDVITSNDFEGNTTTNFEANANAVTSYTAIGGGANGVGRALKITNASVRANDWEAQLFIKFAPAAVLGEKYTLKMDVKADVDASYPTQAHVTPGAYKHWDFFGTIAATPTWTTYTKEITVTADMATCGAIAFNLGKTATSYYFDNITLTKYNATGSIQTKEKSPEVKKTLITNSLDKWMSGMLSVSKPYVTAWDVVNEPMDDGKPYELKTGVGRTLKADEFYWQDYLGKDYGVMAFQMARKYGNANDILFINDYNLEYSLDKCKGLIEYVKYIESKGAKVDGIGTQMHIDIKSDKTKIAEMFKLLAATGKLIKISEMDIGLGSVKTAAATQDQYKAQAEMYKYVIDKYFEIVPAAQRYGITIWSPLDSPANSSWRADEPVGLWNQQYVRKLAYSYVAESIKANLK
;
A
#
# COMPACT_ATOMS: atom_id res chain seq x y z
N MET A 1 22.92 -72.08 55.03
CA MET A 1 23.49 -71.43 56.23
C MET A 1 24.12 -70.10 55.79
N ASN A 2 24.06 -68.98 56.51
CA ASN A 2 23.22 -68.57 57.64
C ASN A 2 23.15 -67.02 57.70
N LYS A 3 22.00 -66.50 58.17
CA LYS A 3 21.77 -65.39 59.13
C LYS A 3 22.96 -64.48 59.49
N LEU A 4 22.85 -63.16 59.74
CA LEU A 4 21.77 -62.14 59.79
C LEU A 4 22.50 -60.74 59.76
N TYR A 5 21.99 -59.52 60.03
CA TYR A 5 20.85 -59.00 60.82
C TYR A 5 20.17 -57.75 60.22
N LYS A 6 18.94 -57.57 60.71
CA LYS A 6 17.96 -56.47 60.65
C LYS A 6 18.46 -55.04 60.90
N LEU A 7 17.76 -54.05 60.31
CA LEU A 7 16.94 -53.10 61.10
C LEU A 7 15.66 -52.75 60.32
N THR A 8 14.58 -52.37 61.02
CA THR A 8 13.24 -52.19 60.43
C THR A 8 12.50 -50.98 61.01
N LEU A 9 12.13 -50.03 60.14
CA LEU A 9 11.05 -49.05 60.33
C LEU A 9 10.75 -48.44 58.94
N GLY A 10 9.50 -48.19 58.51
CA GLY A 10 8.23 -48.55 59.12
C GLY A 10 7.11 -47.55 58.79
N LEU A 11 6.60 -47.52 57.55
CA LEU A 11 5.41 -46.73 57.21
C LEU A 11 4.62 -47.33 56.02
N THR A 12 3.63 -48.17 56.32
CA THR A 12 2.78 -48.82 55.30
C THR A 12 1.51 -48.00 55.05
N VAL A 13 1.54 -47.09 54.08
CA VAL A 13 0.34 -46.34 53.66
C VAL A 13 -0.53 -47.22 52.77
N ILE A 14 -1.54 -47.86 53.36
CA ILE A 14 -2.55 -48.63 52.62
C ILE A 14 -3.53 -47.64 51.99
N LEU A 15 -3.28 -47.26 50.73
CA LEU A 15 -4.28 -46.58 49.91
C LEU A 15 -5.40 -47.57 49.56
N ALA A 16 -6.52 -47.46 50.27
CA ALA A 16 -7.75 -48.16 49.94
C ALA A 16 -8.30 -47.62 48.62
N ALA A 17 -7.89 -48.23 47.50
CA ALA A 17 -8.42 -47.92 46.19
C ALA A 17 -9.91 -48.29 46.14
N SER A 18 -10.78 -47.28 46.27
CA SER A 18 -12.20 -47.45 46.07
C SER A 18 -12.44 -47.81 44.60
N CYS A 19 -12.73 -49.08 44.35
CA CYS A 19 -13.24 -49.56 43.05
C CYS A 19 -14.70 -49.12 42.86
N ALA A 20 -14.92 -47.80 42.87
CA ALA A 20 -16.09 -47.21 42.25
C ALA A 20 -16.06 -47.62 40.77
N LYS A 21 -16.92 -48.58 40.40
CA LYS A 21 -17.17 -48.87 38.98
C LYS A 21 -17.58 -47.55 38.33
N MET A 22 -16.76 -47.06 37.40
CA MET A 22 -17.16 -45.97 36.54
C MET A 22 -18.16 -46.55 35.54
N GLU A 23 -19.43 -46.65 35.94
CA GLU A 23 -20.53 -46.92 35.03
C GLU A 23 -20.77 -45.63 34.23
N PRO A 24 -20.38 -45.56 32.94
CA PRO A 24 -20.63 -44.36 32.16
C PRO A 24 -22.14 -44.22 32.01
N LEU A 25 -22.67 -43.06 32.42
CA LEU A 25 -24.08 -42.73 32.27
C LEU A 25 -24.48 -42.93 30.79
N GLN A 26 -25.41 -43.85 30.53
CA GLN A 26 -25.76 -44.30 29.17
C GLN A 26 -26.60 -43.29 28.35
N TYR A 27 -26.34 -41.98 28.48
CA TYR A 27 -26.82 -41.00 27.52
C TYR A 27 -25.79 -40.87 26.38
N THR A 28 -26.05 -41.54 25.26
CA THR A 28 -25.24 -41.37 24.06
C THR A 28 -25.71 -40.11 23.33
N VAL A 29 -25.02 -38.99 23.52
CA VAL A 29 -25.28 -37.77 22.75
C VAL A 29 -24.85 -38.01 21.29
N PRO A 30 -25.73 -37.85 20.28
CA PRO A 30 -25.32 -37.99 18.89
C PRO A 30 -24.30 -36.91 18.53
N LYS A 31 -23.24 -37.28 17.79
CA LYS A 31 -22.22 -36.34 17.33
C LYS A 31 -22.89 -35.24 16.49
N PRO A 32 -22.67 -33.94 16.79
CA PRO A 32 -23.25 -32.86 15.99
C PRO A 32 -22.80 -32.94 14.53
N ASN A 33 -23.74 -32.75 13.58
CA ASN A 33 -23.45 -32.87 12.14
C ASN A 33 -22.28 -31.97 11.69
N SER A 34 -22.14 -30.79 12.29
CA SER A 34 -21.01 -29.88 12.03
C SER A 34 -19.65 -30.48 12.40
N VAL A 35 -19.57 -31.25 13.49
CA VAL A 35 -18.34 -31.95 13.90
C VAL A 35 -18.07 -33.13 12.97
N ALA A 36 -19.09 -33.90 12.61
CA ALA A 36 -18.95 -35.01 11.67
C ALA A 36 -18.50 -34.55 10.26
N MET A 37 -19.07 -33.46 9.75
CA MET A 37 -18.65 -32.85 8.48
C MET A 37 -17.21 -32.30 8.54
N GLN A 38 -16.81 -31.71 9.68
CA GLN A 38 -15.45 -31.21 9.84
C GLN A 38 -14.44 -32.37 9.92
N GLU A 39 -14.75 -33.44 10.63
CA GLU A 39 -13.94 -34.67 10.65
C GLU A 39 -13.79 -35.28 9.25
N GLU A 40 -14.85 -35.27 8.43
CA GLU A 40 -14.80 -35.71 7.03
C GLU A 40 -13.86 -34.82 6.21
N ILE A 41 -14.00 -33.50 6.27
CA ILE A 41 -13.13 -32.53 5.56
C ILE A 41 -11.67 -32.66 6.02
N ASP A 42 -11.43 -32.87 7.32
CA ASP A 42 -10.08 -33.03 7.87
C ASP A 42 -9.47 -34.42 7.61
N SER A 43 -10.27 -35.43 7.25
CA SER A 43 -9.77 -36.75 6.83
C SER A 43 -8.99 -36.72 5.51
N TYR A 44 -9.20 -35.70 4.66
CA TYR A 44 -8.57 -35.61 3.35
C TYR A 44 -7.03 -35.51 3.48
N PRO A 45 -6.25 -36.32 2.73
CA PRO A 45 -4.81 -36.09 2.49
C PRO A 45 -4.45 -34.66 2.04
N ALA A 46 -3.15 -34.33 2.11
CA ALA A 46 -2.61 -33.03 1.69
C ALA A 46 -2.68 -32.87 0.16
N LEU A 47 -3.01 -31.68 -0.35
CA LEU A 47 -3.41 -31.50 -1.76
C LEU A 47 -2.42 -32.09 -2.78
N LYS A 48 -1.12 -31.78 -2.68
CA LYS A 48 -0.10 -32.32 -3.59
C LYS A 48 0.10 -33.85 -3.57
N SER A 49 -0.44 -34.56 -2.56
CA SER A 49 -0.39 -36.03 -2.49
C SER A 49 -1.39 -36.72 -3.43
N TYR A 50 -2.33 -35.96 -4.01
CA TYR A 50 -3.21 -36.43 -5.07
C TYR A 50 -2.60 -36.30 -6.48
N ILE A 51 -1.36 -35.81 -6.62
CA ILE A 51 -0.75 -35.50 -7.92
C ILE A 51 0.33 -36.54 -8.27
N ASN A 52 0.01 -37.36 -9.26
CA ASN A 52 0.85 -38.38 -9.84
C ASN A 52 1.98 -37.76 -10.68
N ARG A 53 3.20 -37.76 -10.14
CA ARG A 53 4.36 -37.12 -10.78
C ARG A 53 4.97 -37.91 -11.94
N ALA A 54 4.54 -39.16 -12.16
CA ALA A 54 4.89 -39.89 -13.38
C ALA A 54 4.03 -39.43 -14.56
N ALA A 55 2.73 -39.20 -14.34
CA ALA A 55 1.81 -38.67 -15.35
C ALA A 55 1.93 -37.14 -15.54
N HIS A 56 2.21 -36.40 -14.45
CA HIS A 56 2.20 -34.94 -14.41
C HIS A 56 3.47 -34.36 -13.77
N PRO A 57 4.68 -34.64 -14.32
CA PRO A 57 5.95 -34.21 -13.71
C PRO A 57 6.11 -32.68 -13.65
N ASN A 58 5.55 -31.96 -14.62
CA ASN A 58 5.72 -30.52 -14.77
C ASN A 58 4.63 -29.69 -14.06
N PHE A 59 3.50 -30.29 -13.67
CA PHE A 59 2.39 -29.56 -13.08
C PHE A 59 2.73 -29.07 -11.66
N LYS A 60 2.46 -27.79 -11.41
CA LYS A 60 2.70 -27.12 -10.13
C LYS A 60 1.38 -26.79 -9.41
N LEU A 61 1.20 -27.31 -8.21
CA LEU A 61 0.20 -26.78 -7.29
C LEU A 61 0.86 -25.76 -6.37
N GLY A 62 0.48 -24.48 -6.49
CA GLY A 62 1.11 -23.36 -5.79
C GLY A 62 0.26 -22.73 -4.69
N ALA A 63 0.91 -22.01 -3.77
CA ALA A 63 0.25 -21.13 -2.80
C ALA A 63 0.98 -19.78 -2.73
N ALA A 64 0.24 -18.69 -2.57
CA ALA A 64 0.84 -17.39 -2.24
C ALA A 64 0.80 -17.11 -0.73
N LEU A 65 1.77 -16.31 -0.27
CA LEU A 65 1.97 -15.93 1.13
C LEU A 65 2.97 -14.76 1.23
N SER A 66 3.21 -14.25 2.45
CA SER A 66 4.29 -13.31 2.70
C SER A 66 5.65 -14.01 2.84
N LEU A 67 6.73 -13.25 2.62
CA LEU A 67 8.10 -13.68 2.88
C LEU A 67 8.32 -13.94 4.38
N ALA A 68 7.62 -13.19 5.25
CA ALA A 68 7.64 -13.39 6.70
C ALA A 68 7.04 -14.74 7.11
N ASP A 69 5.88 -15.11 6.57
CA ASP A 69 5.21 -16.40 6.82
C ASP A 69 6.12 -17.60 6.50
N TYR A 70 6.90 -17.48 5.42
CA TYR A 70 7.83 -18.53 5.01
C TYR A 70 9.12 -18.53 5.84
N ASN A 71 9.80 -17.38 5.94
CA ASN A 71 11.10 -17.29 6.60
C ASN A 71 11.04 -17.49 8.12
N ASN A 72 9.89 -17.23 8.76
CA ASN A 72 9.67 -17.52 10.19
C ASN A 72 9.39 -19.01 10.47
N LYS A 73 9.23 -19.85 9.43
CA LYS A 73 8.98 -21.31 9.52
C LYS A 73 7.78 -21.69 10.40
N GLY A 74 6.79 -20.78 10.45
CA GLY A 74 5.58 -20.86 11.27
C GLY A 74 4.54 -21.86 10.76
N VAL A 75 3.28 -21.64 11.13
CA VAL A 75 2.18 -22.52 10.71
C VAL A 75 1.95 -22.44 9.19
N MET A 76 1.98 -21.24 8.60
CA MET A 76 1.87 -21.05 7.14
C MET A 76 2.97 -21.78 6.35
N TYR A 77 4.24 -21.66 6.73
CA TYR A 77 5.34 -22.44 6.12
C TYR A 77 5.06 -23.96 6.14
N ARG A 78 4.56 -24.49 7.26
CA ARG A 78 4.20 -25.92 7.35
C ARG A 78 2.98 -26.29 6.50
N LEU A 79 1.97 -25.42 6.43
CA LEU A 79 0.79 -25.60 5.57
C LEU A 79 1.19 -25.60 4.09
N ALA A 80 2.01 -24.62 3.68
CA ALA A 80 2.56 -24.48 2.34
C ALA A 80 3.36 -25.75 1.96
N ASN A 81 4.43 -26.05 2.70
CA ASN A 81 5.31 -27.17 2.41
C ASN A 81 4.62 -28.54 2.46
N LYS A 82 3.54 -28.70 3.25
CA LYS A 82 2.74 -29.94 3.31
C LYS A 82 1.82 -30.09 2.10
N ASN A 83 1.19 -29.02 1.61
CA ASN A 83 0.12 -29.10 0.60
C ASN A 83 0.54 -28.73 -0.82
N PHE A 84 1.62 -27.96 -1.00
CA PHE A 84 1.95 -27.30 -2.27
C PHE A 84 3.39 -27.58 -2.73
N ASP A 85 3.64 -27.47 -4.03
CA ASP A 85 4.91 -27.70 -4.70
C ASP A 85 5.70 -26.40 -4.94
N GLU A 86 4.97 -25.30 -4.97
CA GLU A 86 5.42 -23.99 -5.43
C GLU A 86 4.90 -22.90 -4.48
N ILE A 87 5.71 -21.87 -4.23
CA ILE A 87 5.28 -20.67 -3.52
C ILE A 87 5.40 -19.42 -4.39
N VAL A 88 4.46 -18.49 -4.19
CA VAL A 88 4.45 -17.14 -4.79
C VAL A 88 4.46 -16.11 -3.65
N LEU A 89 5.11 -14.97 -3.86
CA LEU A 89 5.31 -13.96 -2.81
C LEU A 89 4.44 -12.74 -3.10
N GLY A 90 3.55 -12.40 -2.16
CA GLY A 90 2.53 -11.37 -2.37
C GLY A 90 3.08 -9.96 -2.61
N TYR A 91 4.26 -9.64 -2.05
CA TYR A 91 4.88 -8.31 -2.19
C TYR A 91 6.40 -8.34 -2.38
N GLU A 92 7.12 -9.20 -1.69
CA GLU A 92 8.55 -9.03 -1.41
C GLU A 92 9.49 -9.42 -2.57
N MET A 93 8.93 -9.89 -3.69
CA MET A 93 9.63 -10.07 -4.97
C MET A 93 9.21 -9.04 -6.04
N LYS A 94 8.34 -8.07 -5.69
CA LYS A 94 7.95 -6.93 -6.53
C LYS A 94 8.95 -5.79 -6.39
N HIS A 95 9.00 -4.91 -7.39
CA HIS A 95 9.92 -3.77 -7.45
C HIS A 95 9.91 -2.90 -6.17
N GLY A 96 8.74 -2.57 -5.61
CA GLY A 96 8.62 -1.82 -4.34
C GLY A 96 9.00 -2.58 -3.07
N GLY A 97 9.11 -3.92 -3.13
CA GLY A 97 9.63 -4.74 -2.03
C GLY A 97 11.15 -4.77 -1.95
N VAL A 98 11.84 -4.43 -3.04
CA VAL A 98 13.31 -4.58 -3.16
C VAL A 98 14.03 -3.27 -3.45
N VAL A 99 13.51 -2.41 -4.34
CA VAL A 99 14.20 -1.18 -4.76
C VAL A 99 14.06 -0.08 -3.72
N GLN A 100 15.20 0.37 -3.20
CA GLN A 100 15.31 1.38 -2.17
C GLN A 100 15.21 2.80 -2.74
N SER A 101 15.04 3.81 -1.88
CA SER A 101 14.90 5.22 -2.29
C SER A 101 16.09 5.80 -3.06
N ASN A 102 17.27 5.19 -2.92
CA ASN A 102 18.50 5.50 -3.67
C ASN A 102 18.73 4.57 -4.88
N GLY A 103 17.75 3.74 -5.23
CA GLY A 103 17.84 2.79 -6.35
C GLY A 103 18.68 1.54 -6.09
N ASN A 104 19.15 1.30 -4.87
CA ASN A 104 19.82 0.03 -4.52
C ASN A 104 18.80 -1.08 -4.26
N LEU A 105 19.27 -2.34 -4.29
CA LEU A 105 18.40 -3.52 -4.26
C LEU A 105 18.58 -4.29 -2.95
N ALA A 106 17.51 -4.41 -2.15
CA ALA A 106 17.51 -5.14 -0.88
C ALA A 106 17.30 -6.65 -1.07
N LEU A 107 18.27 -7.31 -1.73
CA LEU A 107 18.14 -8.70 -2.19
C LEU A 107 18.32 -9.76 -1.07
N ASP A 108 18.88 -9.41 0.08
CA ASP A 108 19.22 -10.37 1.16
C ASP A 108 18.03 -11.19 1.66
N ASN A 109 16.85 -10.57 1.76
CA ASN A 109 15.62 -11.25 2.15
C ASN A 109 15.16 -12.25 1.09
N VAL A 110 15.33 -11.92 -0.20
CA VAL A 110 15.06 -12.82 -1.33
C VAL A 110 16.04 -14.00 -1.30
N SER A 111 17.34 -13.75 -1.14
CA SER A 111 18.36 -14.80 -0.98
C SER A 111 18.01 -15.80 0.14
N LYS A 112 17.62 -15.28 1.31
CA LYS A 112 17.21 -16.07 2.50
C LYS A 112 15.94 -16.89 2.25
N LEU A 113 14.96 -16.31 1.55
CA LEU A 113 13.74 -16.98 1.11
C LEU A 113 14.06 -18.16 0.18
N LEU A 114 14.89 -17.94 -0.84
CA LEU A 114 15.24 -18.96 -1.83
C LEU A 114 15.98 -20.14 -1.19
N GLU A 115 16.96 -19.89 -0.31
CA GLU A 115 17.67 -20.98 0.38
C GLU A 115 16.75 -21.75 1.34
N ASN A 116 15.79 -21.08 1.99
CA ASN A 116 14.76 -21.75 2.80
C ASN A 116 13.81 -22.63 1.96
N ALA A 117 13.43 -22.18 0.76
CA ALA A 117 12.56 -22.91 -0.15
C ALA A 117 13.27 -24.12 -0.77
N LYS A 118 14.54 -23.94 -1.17
CA LYS A 118 15.48 -24.98 -1.59
C LYS A 118 15.72 -26.03 -0.51
N THR A 119 15.97 -25.63 0.74
CA THR A 119 16.06 -26.53 1.89
C THR A 119 14.77 -27.33 2.11
N SER A 120 13.62 -26.78 1.71
CA SER A 120 12.30 -27.42 1.84
C SER A 120 11.90 -28.31 0.65
N GLY A 121 12.65 -28.29 -0.46
CA GLY A 121 12.26 -28.95 -1.70
C GLY A 121 11.00 -28.35 -2.36
N VAL A 122 10.73 -27.06 -2.13
CA VAL A 122 9.55 -26.34 -2.66
C VAL A 122 10.02 -25.27 -3.64
N SER A 123 9.53 -25.29 -4.87
CA SER A 123 9.92 -24.30 -5.90
C SER A 123 9.38 -22.91 -5.58
N VAL A 124 10.03 -21.87 -6.11
CA VAL A 124 9.56 -20.48 -6.03
C VAL A 124 9.22 -20.00 -7.43
N TYR A 125 8.07 -19.35 -7.56
CA TYR A 125 7.62 -18.68 -8.78
C TYR A 125 7.81 -17.17 -8.62
N GLY A 126 8.52 -16.56 -9.55
CA GLY A 126 8.91 -15.16 -9.46
C GLY A 126 7.78 -14.20 -9.87
N HIS A 127 7.25 -13.46 -8.92
CA HIS A 127 6.18 -12.49 -9.13
C HIS A 127 6.57 -11.14 -8.47
N THR A 128 6.85 -10.07 -9.22
CA THR A 128 6.85 -9.93 -10.69
C THR A 128 7.87 -8.86 -11.11
N LEU A 129 8.43 -8.99 -12.32
CA LEU A 129 9.51 -8.12 -12.82
C LEU A 129 8.99 -6.75 -13.26
N CYS A 130 7.91 -6.69 -14.07
CA CYS A 130 7.34 -5.42 -14.53
C CYS A 130 5.85 -5.34 -14.18
N TRP A 131 5.48 -4.41 -13.30
CA TRP A 131 4.09 -4.09 -12.97
C TRP A 131 3.91 -2.58 -12.89
N HIS A 132 2.67 -2.11 -12.94
CA HIS A 132 2.33 -0.69 -12.84
C HIS A 132 2.09 -0.24 -11.39
N ALA A 133 1.76 -1.16 -10.48
CA ALA A 133 1.57 -0.91 -9.04
C ALA A 133 2.65 -1.61 -8.20
N ASN A 134 2.66 -1.34 -6.88
CA ASN A 134 3.66 -1.82 -5.91
C ASN A 134 5.11 -1.60 -6.40
N GLN A 135 5.35 -0.44 -7.02
CA GLN A 135 6.67 0.03 -7.44
C GLN A 135 7.24 0.96 -6.37
N ASN A 136 8.57 1.07 -6.24
CA ASN A 136 9.17 2.27 -5.66
C ASN A 136 9.07 3.42 -6.69
N ALA A 137 7.84 3.88 -6.91
CA ALA A 137 7.54 4.91 -7.90
C ALA A 137 8.10 6.28 -7.50
N THR A 138 8.38 6.51 -6.20
CA THR A 138 9.06 7.73 -5.73
C THR A 138 10.51 7.77 -6.19
N TYR A 139 11.24 6.65 -6.16
CA TYR A 139 12.55 6.52 -6.80
C TYR A 139 12.45 6.70 -8.33
N LEU A 140 11.53 6.00 -9.00
CA LEU A 140 11.40 6.11 -10.47
C LEU A 140 11.04 7.53 -10.93
N ARG A 141 10.22 8.27 -10.15
CA ARG A 141 9.90 9.68 -10.40
C ARG A 141 11.07 10.62 -10.10
N SER A 142 11.90 10.36 -9.08
CA SER A 142 13.08 11.20 -8.80
C SER A 142 14.17 11.06 -9.86
N VAL A 143 14.34 9.87 -10.43
CA VAL A 143 15.25 9.60 -11.57
C VAL A 143 14.92 10.46 -12.80
N ILE A 144 13.65 10.76 -13.06
CA ILE A 144 13.19 11.57 -14.20
C ILE A 144 12.78 13.00 -13.83
N ALA A 145 13.04 13.43 -12.58
CA ALA A 145 12.68 14.77 -12.11
C ALA A 145 13.40 15.87 -12.92
N PRO A 146 12.84 17.09 -13.00
CA PRO A 146 13.50 18.23 -13.64
C PRO A 146 14.91 18.49 -13.11
N ASP A 147 15.82 18.91 -13.99
CA ASP A 147 17.15 19.36 -13.58
C ASP A 147 17.04 20.72 -12.89
N VAL A 148 17.68 20.87 -11.73
CA VAL A 148 17.84 22.18 -11.08
C VAL A 148 18.93 22.95 -11.82
N LEU A 149 18.55 24.08 -12.44
CA LEU A 149 19.48 24.97 -13.15
C LEU A 149 20.15 25.96 -12.20
N SER A 150 19.38 26.51 -11.26
CA SER A 150 19.85 27.51 -10.30
C SER A 150 18.97 27.54 -9.05
N SER A 151 19.54 28.06 -7.98
CA SER A 151 18.90 28.35 -6.69
C SER A 151 19.37 29.73 -6.26
N THR A 152 18.50 30.55 -5.67
CA THR A 152 18.89 31.86 -5.10
C THR A 152 19.62 31.76 -3.76
N GLY A 153 19.89 30.54 -3.27
CA GLY A 153 20.38 30.31 -1.91
C GLY A 153 19.31 30.52 -0.84
N PRO A 154 19.62 30.27 0.45
CA PRO A 154 18.65 30.38 1.53
C PRO A 154 18.13 31.83 1.69
N GLY A 155 16.82 31.98 1.81
CA GLY A 155 16.15 33.29 1.85
C GLY A 155 14.86 33.30 2.66
N TRP A 156 14.13 34.42 2.57
CA TRP A 156 12.86 34.64 3.26
C TRP A 156 11.78 35.02 2.23
N ASP A 157 10.86 34.10 1.97
CA ASP A 157 9.75 34.30 1.05
C ASP A 157 8.61 35.05 1.76
N VAL A 158 8.02 36.07 1.13
CA VAL A 158 6.86 36.80 1.69
C VAL A 158 5.61 35.93 1.56
N ILE A 159 4.94 35.67 2.69
CA ILE A 159 3.71 34.87 2.75
C ILE A 159 2.46 35.75 2.76
N THR A 160 2.50 36.86 3.50
CA THR A 160 1.46 37.89 3.47
C THR A 160 2.06 39.22 3.91
N SER A 161 1.63 40.31 3.31
CA SER A 161 2.03 41.67 3.69
C SER A 161 0.88 42.66 3.51
N ASN A 162 0.89 43.76 4.26
CA ASN A 162 -0.01 44.89 4.05
C ASN A 162 0.61 46.18 4.60
N ASP A 163 0.65 47.22 3.76
CA ASP A 163 1.08 48.59 4.06
C ASP A 163 -0.12 49.54 4.26
N PHE A 164 -1.35 49.05 4.10
CA PHE A 164 -2.61 49.77 4.25
C PHE A 164 -2.79 51.03 3.38
N GLU A 165 -1.92 51.26 2.39
CA GLU A 165 -2.06 52.31 1.39
C GLU A 165 -3.19 52.00 0.39
N GLY A 166 -3.34 50.72 0.04
CA GLY A 166 -4.34 50.21 -0.88
C GLY A 166 -5.69 49.92 -0.23
N ASN A 167 -6.77 50.01 -1.02
CA ASN A 167 -8.14 49.67 -0.60
C ASN A 167 -8.40 48.15 -0.45
N THR A 168 -7.35 47.31 -0.37
CA THR A 168 -7.44 45.84 -0.38
C THR A 168 -7.22 45.24 1.01
N THR A 169 -8.30 44.72 1.60
CA THR A 169 -8.40 44.45 3.05
C THR A 169 -8.64 42.98 3.41
N THR A 170 -8.43 42.05 2.46
CA THR A 170 -8.91 40.66 2.55
C THR A 170 -8.09 39.77 3.50
N ASN A 171 -6.83 40.12 3.79
CA ASN A 171 -5.93 39.31 4.61
C ASN A 171 -6.06 39.55 6.12
N PHE A 172 -6.98 40.39 6.59
CA PHE A 172 -7.27 40.57 8.02
C PHE A 172 -8.76 40.47 8.36
N GLU A 173 -9.05 40.47 9.65
CA GLU A 173 -10.38 40.33 10.23
C GLU A 173 -10.35 40.84 11.68
N ALA A 174 -11.45 41.40 12.19
CA ALA A 174 -11.53 41.83 13.58
C ALA A 174 -12.83 41.34 14.21
N ASN A 175 -12.79 40.94 15.48
CA ASN A 175 -13.99 40.52 16.20
C ASN A 175 -14.85 41.73 16.62
N ALA A 176 -16.07 41.48 17.10
CA ALA A 176 -17.08 42.53 17.36
C ALA A 176 -16.67 43.62 18.38
N ASN A 177 -15.62 43.40 19.17
CA ASN A 177 -15.11 44.35 20.16
C ASN A 177 -13.90 45.18 19.68
N ALA A 178 -13.37 44.87 18.50
CA ALA A 178 -12.17 45.45 17.91
C ALA A 178 -12.54 46.31 16.69
N VAL A 179 -12.99 47.55 16.93
CA VAL A 179 -13.56 48.41 15.89
C VAL A 179 -12.49 48.85 14.90
N THR A 180 -12.63 48.44 13.64
CA THR A 180 -11.65 48.65 12.58
C THR A 180 -11.89 49.96 11.82
N SER A 181 -10.80 50.69 11.56
CA SER A 181 -10.76 51.97 10.84
C SER A 181 -9.37 52.21 10.24
N TYR A 182 -9.15 53.32 9.54
CA TYR A 182 -7.83 53.74 9.04
C TYR A 182 -7.51 55.15 9.50
N THR A 183 -6.23 55.48 9.60
CA THR A 183 -5.80 56.86 9.80
C THR A 183 -5.98 57.71 8.54
N ALA A 184 -5.94 59.04 8.71
CA ALA A 184 -5.80 59.96 7.58
C ALA A 184 -4.44 59.76 6.89
N ILE A 185 -4.31 60.24 5.64
CA ILE A 185 -3.03 60.21 4.91
C ILE A 185 -2.01 61.07 5.66
N GLY A 186 -0.78 60.54 5.82
CA GLY A 186 0.25 61.06 6.72
C GLY A 186 0.15 60.52 8.16
N GLY A 187 -0.75 59.56 8.40
CA GLY A 187 -1.04 58.98 9.71
C GLY A 187 -0.50 57.56 9.93
N GLY A 188 0.24 57.00 8.97
CA GLY A 188 1.00 55.76 9.12
C GLY A 188 2.33 55.95 9.85
N ALA A 189 3.17 54.93 9.78
CA ALA A 189 4.54 54.93 10.26
C ALA A 189 5.37 55.98 9.51
N ASN A 190 6.36 56.58 10.21
CA ASN A 190 7.22 57.65 9.69
C ASN A 190 6.48 58.90 9.16
N GLY A 191 5.16 59.05 9.42
CA GLY A 191 4.35 60.16 8.90
C GLY A 191 4.01 60.04 7.42
N VAL A 192 4.17 58.85 6.83
CA VAL A 192 3.72 58.51 5.48
C VAL A 192 2.33 57.89 5.57
N GLY A 193 1.53 57.97 4.51
CA GLY A 193 0.50 56.95 4.27
C GLY A 193 -0.61 56.81 5.32
N ARG A 194 -1.13 55.60 5.48
CA ARG A 194 -2.18 55.22 6.44
C ARG A 194 -1.78 53.98 7.24
N ALA A 195 -2.30 53.89 8.46
CA ALA A 195 -2.24 52.69 9.28
C ALA A 195 -3.63 52.11 9.53
N LEU A 196 -3.69 50.79 9.73
CA LEU A 196 -4.86 50.10 10.26
C LEU A 196 -5.05 50.49 11.73
N LYS A 197 -6.16 51.14 12.07
CA LYS A 197 -6.52 51.53 13.43
C LYS A 197 -7.60 50.59 13.99
N ILE A 198 -7.27 49.85 15.04
CA ILE A 198 -8.16 48.96 15.77
C ILE A 198 -8.46 49.56 17.14
N THR A 199 -9.72 49.88 17.42
CA THR A 199 -10.14 50.54 18.67
C THR A 199 -10.82 49.56 19.61
N ASN A 200 -10.25 49.36 20.81
CA ASN A 200 -10.92 48.67 21.91
C ASN A 200 -11.45 49.70 22.93
N ALA A 201 -12.77 49.90 22.96
CA ALA A 201 -13.39 50.99 23.72
C ALA A 201 -13.38 50.82 25.26
N SER A 202 -13.13 49.61 25.78
CA SER A 202 -13.12 49.33 27.22
C SER A 202 -12.21 48.16 27.57
N VAL A 203 -11.72 48.11 28.82
CA VAL A 203 -10.99 46.95 29.33
C VAL A 203 -11.94 45.76 29.39
N ARG A 204 -11.47 44.62 28.86
CA ARG A 204 -12.23 43.38 28.71
C ARG A 204 -11.89 42.38 29.81
N ALA A 205 -12.79 41.45 30.09
CA ALA A 205 -12.54 40.44 31.13
C ALA A 205 -11.37 39.55 30.69
N ASN A 206 -11.41 39.06 29.45
CA ASN A 206 -10.31 38.34 28.80
C ASN A 206 -9.67 39.17 27.68
N ASP A 207 -8.38 38.96 27.42
CA ASP A 207 -7.61 39.69 26.40
C ASP A 207 -8.05 39.36 24.97
N TRP A 208 -8.49 38.12 24.72
CA TRP A 208 -9.04 37.68 23.44
C TRP A 208 -10.47 38.19 23.14
N GLU A 209 -11.14 38.88 24.07
CA GLU A 209 -12.48 39.42 23.81
C GLU A 209 -12.48 40.51 22.73
N ALA A 210 -11.37 41.23 22.55
CA ALA A 210 -11.13 42.13 21.42
C ALA A 210 -9.90 41.63 20.63
N GLN A 211 -10.09 41.20 19.38
CA GLN A 211 -9.03 40.61 18.56
C GLN A 211 -8.98 41.19 17.15
N LEU A 212 -7.74 41.43 16.68
CA LEU A 212 -7.38 41.48 15.27
C LEU A 212 -6.84 40.10 14.85
N PHE A 213 -7.16 39.65 13.65
CA PHE A 213 -6.58 38.46 13.01
C PHE A 213 -5.92 38.82 11.70
N ILE A 214 -4.80 38.17 11.39
CA ILE A 214 -4.14 38.22 10.08
C ILE A 214 -4.09 36.81 9.51
N LYS A 215 -4.75 36.63 8.37
CA LYS A 215 -4.88 35.38 7.61
C LYS A 215 -3.68 35.21 6.68
N PHE A 216 -3.20 33.98 6.56
CA PHE A 216 -2.10 33.61 5.65
C PHE A 216 -2.29 32.20 5.08
N ALA A 217 -1.71 31.96 3.90
CA ALA A 217 -1.73 30.66 3.23
C ALA A 217 -0.39 30.45 2.48
N PRO A 218 0.13 29.21 2.38
CA PRO A 218 -0.36 27.99 3.03
C PRO A 218 -0.23 28.04 4.57
N ALA A 219 -0.92 27.13 5.25
CA ALA A 219 -0.83 27.00 6.70
C ALA A 219 0.57 26.57 7.16
N ALA A 220 0.98 26.99 8.35
CA ALA A 220 2.30 26.75 8.93
C ALA A 220 2.60 25.25 9.09
N VAL A 221 3.79 24.79 8.68
CA VAL A 221 4.20 23.39 8.78
C VAL A 221 5.24 23.20 9.88
N LEU A 222 5.16 22.08 10.62
CA LEU A 222 6.07 21.70 11.70
C LEU A 222 7.55 21.82 11.28
N GLY A 223 8.34 22.53 12.09
CA GLY A 223 9.78 22.71 11.89
C GLY A 223 10.18 23.82 10.91
N GLU A 224 9.23 24.44 10.20
CA GLU A 224 9.51 25.61 9.37
C GLU A 224 9.74 26.86 10.22
N LYS A 225 10.50 27.82 9.68
CA LYS A 225 10.73 29.12 10.34
C LYS A 225 9.92 30.23 9.68
N TYR A 226 9.40 31.13 10.52
CA TYR A 226 8.65 32.30 10.08
C TYR A 226 9.14 33.55 10.82
N THR A 227 9.15 34.69 10.13
CA THR A 227 9.44 36.00 10.74
C THR A 227 8.28 36.95 10.52
N LEU A 228 7.66 37.41 11.60
CA LEU A 228 6.71 38.51 11.61
C LEU A 228 7.47 39.82 11.83
N LYS A 229 7.25 40.80 10.95
CA LYS A 229 7.67 42.20 11.11
C LYS A 229 6.45 43.11 10.92
N MET A 230 6.37 44.20 11.69
CA MET A 230 5.36 45.24 11.54
C MET A 230 5.76 46.48 12.33
N ASP A 231 5.28 47.66 11.93
CA ASP A 231 5.32 48.85 12.77
C ASP A 231 4.04 48.92 13.62
N VAL A 232 4.18 49.28 14.90
CA VAL A 232 3.07 49.35 15.87
C VAL A 232 3.14 50.59 16.75
N LYS A 233 1.95 51.09 17.15
CA LYS A 233 1.77 52.06 18.24
C LYS A 233 0.39 51.91 18.88
N ALA A 234 0.13 52.60 19.98
CA ALA A 234 -1.19 52.71 20.61
C ALA A 234 -1.40 54.11 21.23
N ASP A 235 -2.63 54.58 21.38
CA ASP A 235 -2.91 55.91 21.98
C ASP A 235 -2.46 56.02 23.45
N VAL A 236 -2.24 54.88 24.11
CA VAL A 236 -1.80 54.69 25.50
C VAL A 236 -0.95 53.43 25.53
N ASP A 237 0.09 53.40 26.38
CA ASP A 237 0.96 52.23 26.57
C ASP A 237 0.15 50.94 26.80
N ALA A 238 0.44 49.93 25.99
CA ALA A 238 -0.30 48.67 25.97
C ALA A 238 0.63 47.48 25.66
N SER A 239 0.23 46.29 26.10
CA SER A 239 0.95 45.04 25.90
C SER A 239 -0.06 43.94 25.58
N TYR A 240 0.16 43.19 24.49
CA TYR A 240 -0.79 42.22 23.96
C TYR A 240 -0.08 40.97 23.40
N PRO A 241 -0.52 39.74 23.78
CA PRO A 241 0.02 38.50 23.23
C PRO A 241 -0.53 38.22 21.82
N THR A 242 0.15 37.33 21.11
CA THR A 242 -0.32 36.73 19.86
C THR A 242 -0.65 35.25 20.05
N GLN A 243 -1.72 34.79 19.39
CA GLN A 243 -2.17 33.40 19.43
C GLN A 243 -2.15 32.76 18.04
N ALA A 244 -1.89 31.46 18.00
CA ALA A 244 -1.88 30.68 16.77
C ALA A 244 -3.28 30.12 16.52
N HIS A 245 -3.82 30.35 15.32
CA HIS A 245 -5.19 30.00 14.95
C HIS A 245 -5.22 29.21 13.64
N VAL A 246 -6.10 28.22 13.52
CA VAL A 246 -6.30 27.45 12.27
C VAL A 246 -6.95 28.36 11.22
N THR A 247 -8.02 29.04 11.63
CA THR A 247 -8.69 30.17 10.96
C THR A 247 -9.05 31.20 12.04
N PRO A 248 -9.43 32.45 11.72
CA PRO A 248 -9.95 33.39 12.71
C PRO A 248 -11.00 32.75 13.64
N GLY A 249 -10.92 33.05 14.94
CA GLY A 249 -11.71 32.42 15.99
C GLY A 249 -11.33 30.97 16.37
N ALA A 250 -10.81 30.16 15.44
CA ALA A 250 -10.42 28.77 15.69
C ALA A 250 -9.03 28.66 16.35
N TYR A 251 -9.01 28.91 17.67
CA TYR A 251 -7.81 28.87 18.53
C TYR A 251 -7.06 27.53 18.46
N LYS A 252 -5.71 27.60 18.50
CA LYS A 252 -4.82 26.44 18.58
C LYS A 252 -3.74 26.56 19.66
N HIS A 253 -3.00 27.68 19.73
CA HIS A 253 -1.91 27.87 20.68
C HIS A 253 -1.85 29.28 21.26
N TRP A 254 -1.40 29.41 22.52
CA TRP A 254 -1.50 30.62 23.34
C TRP A 254 -0.41 31.67 23.06
N ASP A 255 0.70 31.24 22.46
CA ASP A 255 1.80 32.05 21.96
C ASP A 255 1.98 31.68 20.47
N PHE A 256 2.13 32.65 19.59
CA PHE A 256 2.60 32.38 18.22
C PHE A 256 3.86 33.18 17.87
N PHE A 257 3.82 34.50 18.06
CA PHE A 257 4.94 35.43 17.89
C PHE A 257 5.24 36.21 19.19
N GLY A 258 4.86 35.68 20.35
CA GLY A 258 5.06 36.29 21.66
C GLY A 258 4.14 37.48 21.94
N THR A 259 4.56 38.28 22.91
CA THR A 259 3.90 39.52 23.33
C THR A 259 4.53 40.73 22.65
N ILE A 260 3.68 41.65 22.20
CA ILE A 260 4.06 42.93 21.60
C ILE A 260 3.73 44.06 22.58
N ALA A 261 4.66 45.00 22.75
CA ALA A 261 4.42 46.25 23.45
C ALA A 261 4.22 47.38 22.42
N ALA A 262 3.28 48.29 22.70
CA ALA A 262 3.01 49.47 21.89
C ALA A 262 2.84 50.70 22.79
N THR A 263 3.35 51.84 22.32
CA THR A 263 3.34 53.14 23.04
C THR A 263 2.72 54.21 22.13
N PRO A 264 2.52 55.47 22.57
CA PRO A 264 2.17 56.59 21.69
C PRO A 264 3.14 56.86 20.52
N THR A 265 4.35 56.29 20.55
CA THR A 265 5.34 56.36 19.46
C THR A 265 5.38 55.09 18.62
N TRP A 266 5.56 55.25 17.30
CA TRP A 266 5.78 54.14 16.37
C TRP A 266 7.07 53.38 16.69
N THR A 267 6.97 52.05 16.79
CA THR A 267 8.11 51.15 16.94
C THR A 267 7.99 49.95 15.99
N THR A 268 9.11 49.51 15.41
CA THR A 268 9.14 48.31 14.57
C THR A 268 9.25 47.06 15.43
N TYR A 269 8.22 46.23 15.44
CA TYR A 269 8.25 44.88 15.97
C TYR A 269 8.90 43.91 14.97
N THR A 270 9.70 42.95 15.44
CA THR A 270 10.23 41.86 14.61
C THR A 270 10.48 40.61 15.46
N LYS A 271 10.01 39.45 15.00
CA LYS A 271 10.12 38.16 15.70
C LYS A 271 10.27 37.00 14.73
N GLU A 272 11.40 36.30 14.80
CA GLU A 272 11.55 34.95 14.22
C GLU A 272 10.99 33.89 15.19
N ILE A 273 10.37 32.85 14.63
CA ILE A 273 9.93 31.62 15.32
C ILE A 273 10.29 30.37 14.50
N THR A 274 10.25 29.21 15.17
CA THR A 274 10.20 27.89 14.51
C THR A 274 8.90 27.20 14.93
N VAL A 275 8.13 26.70 13.95
CA VAL A 275 6.78 26.16 14.16
C VAL A 275 6.83 24.85 14.95
N THR A 276 6.20 24.83 16.12
CA THR A 276 6.05 23.63 16.96
C THR A 276 4.87 22.75 16.50
N ALA A 277 4.68 21.58 17.10
CA ALA A 277 3.53 20.72 16.83
C ALA A 277 2.19 21.41 17.17
N ASP A 278 2.18 22.23 18.23
CA ASP A 278 1.01 23.00 18.66
C ASP A 278 0.70 24.19 17.74
N MET A 279 1.68 24.67 16.96
CA MET A 279 1.53 25.76 15.99
C MET A 279 1.28 25.26 14.55
N ALA A 280 1.58 24.00 14.24
CA ALA A 280 1.41 23.44 12.90
C ALA A 280 -0.07 23.46 12.47
N THR A 281 -0.34 23.58 11.17
CA THR A 281 -1.68 23.78 10.58
C THR A 281 -2.38 25.10 10.94
N CYS A 282 -1.68 26.09 11.50
CA CYS A 282 -2.23 27.44 11.67
C CYS A 282 -2.22 28.24 10.36
N GLY A 283 -3.34 28.91 10.05
CA GLY A 283 -3.50 29.84 8.92
C GLY A 283 -3.89 31.26 9.34
N ALA A 284 -3.91 31.56 10.65
CA ALA A 284 -4.10 32.91 11.17
C ALA A 284 -3.23 33.21 12.40
N ILE A 285 -2.76 34.44 12.49
CA ILE A 285 -2.22 35.07 13.71
C ILE A 285 -3.37 35.85 14.34
N ALA A 286 -3.63 35.67 15.63
CA ALA A 286 -4.52 36.55 16.40
C ALA A 286 -3.70 37.48 17.31
N PHE A 287 -4.19 38.70 17.54
CA PHE A 287 -3.61 39.69 18.44
C PHE A 287 -4.66 40.05 19.51
N ASN A 288 -4.33 39.88 20.79
CA ASN A 288 -5.30 39.97 21.90
C ASN A 288 -5.32 41.36 22.55
N LEU A 289 -6.21 42.23 22.07
CA LEU A 289 -6.22 43.67 22.32
C LEU A 289 -7.13 44.09 23.48
N GLY A 290 -7.72 43.14 24.22
CA GLY A 290 -8.76 43.41 25.22
C GLY A 290 -8.31 44.06 26.53
N LYS A 291 -7.02 43.99 26.91
CA LYS A 291 -6.57 44.40 28.26
C LYS A 291 -6.35 45.90 28.45
N THR A 292 -6.14 46.67 27.37
CA THR A 292 -6.07 48.13 27.43
C THR A 292 -7.24 48.73 26.65
N ALA A 293 -7.93 49.70 27.24
CA ALA A 293 -8.90 50.53 26.53
C ALA A 293 -8.13 51.63 25.76
N THR A 294 -7.91 51.41 24.47
CA THR A 294 -7.06 52.26 23.61
C THR A 294 -7.34 51.99 22.13
N SER A 295 -6.81 52.83 21.25
CA SER A 295 -6.65 52.45 19.84
C SER A 295 -5.25 51.95 19.60
N TYR A 296 -5.16 50.79 18.96
CA TYR A 296 -3.94 50.19 18.43
C TYR A 296 -3.80 50.56 16.95
N TYR A 297 -2.58 50.75 16.49
CA TYR A 297 -2.27 51.05 15.10
C TYR A 297 -1.21 50.09 14.60
N PHE A 298 -1.44 49.54 13.41
CA PHE A 298 -0.55 48.59 12.75
C PHE A 298 -0.23 49.08 11.34
N ASP A 299 1.02 48.90 10.93
CA ASP A 299 1.54 49.33 9.63
C ASP A 299 2.70 48.43 9.17
N ASN A 300 3.04 48.46 7.88
CA ASN A 300 4.15 47.73 7.23
C ASN A 300 4.22 46.24 7.62
N ILE A 301 3.07 45.58 7.79
CA ILE A 301 3.03 44.20 8.26
C ILE A 301 3.58 43.29 7.18
N THR A 302 4.52 42.43 7.54
CA THR A 302 5.09 41.39 6.69
C THR A 302 5.28 40.12 7.49
N LEU A 303 4.64 39.03 7.06
CA LEU A 303 4.97 37.67 7.48
C LEU A 303 5.81 37.02 6.37
N THR A 304 7.01 36.58 6.74
CA THR A 304 7.91 35.83 5.85
C THR A 304 8.13 34.40 6.36
N LYS A 305 8.53 33.51 5.45
CA LYS A 305 8.88 32.11 5.70
C LYS A 305 10.32 31.85 5.24
N TYR A 306 11.10 31.13 6.02
CA TYR A 306 12.44 30.74 5.61
C TYR A 306 12.38 29.65 4.54
N ASN A 307 13.02 29.91 3.41
CA ASN A 307 13.18 28.96 2.32
C ASN A 307 14.66 28.59 2.20
N ALA A 308 15.00 27.40 2.67
CA ALA A 308 16.39 26.91 2.72
C ALA A 308 17.04 26.71 1.33
N THR A 309 16.24 26.66 0.26
CA THR A 309 16.68 26.51 -1.14
C THR A 309 16.49 27.77 -1.98
N GLY A 310 15.80 28.78 -1.44
CA GLY A 310 15.33 29.94 -2.20
C GLY A 310 14.43 29.59 -3.37
N SER A 311 14.33 30.51 -4.34
CA SER A 311 13.68 30.23 -5.61
C SER A 311 14.54 29.29 -6.45
N ILE A 312 13.96 28.16 -6.87
CA ILE A 312 14.62 27.14 -7.70
C ILE A 312 14.15 27.30 -9.16
N GLN A 313 15.07 27.50 -10.10
CA GLN A 313 14.77 27.35 -11.52
C GLN A 313 15.04 25.91 -11.95
N THR A 314 14.09 25.30 -12.66
CA THR A 314 14.18 23.91 -13.13
C THR A 314 14.02 23.81 -14.64
N LYS A 315 14.50 22.69 -15.20
CA LYS A 315 14.36 22.33 -16.61
C LYS A 315 13.83 20.92 -16.74
N GLU A 316 12.74 20.75 -17.48
CA GLU A 316 12.21 19.43 -17.82
C GLU A 316 13.22 18.62 -18.66
N LYS A 317 13.43 17.35 -18.27
CA LYS A 317 14.19 16.38 -19.07
C LYS A 317 13.41 16.03 -20.33
N SER A 318 14.09 15.91 -21.47
CA SER A 318 13.44 15.52 -22.73
C SER A 318 12.93 14.06 -22.67
N PRO A 319 11.96 13.67 -23.52
CA PRO A 319 11.44 12.30 -23.55
C PRO A 319 12.52 11.24 -23.74
N GLU A 320 13.56 11.53 -24.53
CA GLU A 320 14.68 10.63 -24.83
C GLU A 320 15.57 10.41 -23.61
N VAL A 321 15.84 11.48 -22.85
CA VAL A 321 16.57 11.43 -21.57
C VAL A 321 15.76 10.66 -20.53
N LYS A 322 14.46 10.96 -20.39
CA LYS A 322 13.57 10.22 -19.47
C LYS A 322 13.49 8.74 -19.84
N LYS A 323 13.34 8.40 -21.12
CA LYS A 323 13.35 7.02 -21.63
C LYS A 323 14.66 6.31 -21.26
N THR A 324 15.81 6.90 -21.55
CA THR A 324 17.13 6.33 -21.24
C THR A 324 17.30 6.04 -19.75
N LEU A 325 16.91 6.98 -18.88
CA LEU A 325 17.04 6.85 -17.43
C LEU A 325 16.09 5.77 -16.85
N ILE A 326 14.88 5.62 -17.41
CA ILE A 326 13.94 4.55 -17.04
C ILE A 326 14.39 3.19 -17.59
N THR A 327 14.95 3.11 -18.81
CA THR A 327 15.57 1.88 -19.33
C THR A 327 16.73 1.41 -18.44
N ASN A 328 17.61 2.32 -18.02
CA ASN A 328 18.71 2.00 -17.10
C ASN A 328 18.21 1.54 -15.72
N SER A 329 17.12 2.14 -15.22
CA SER A 329 16.49 1.74 -13.96
C SER A 329 15.85 0.35 -14.05
N LEU A 330 15.20 0.05 -15.18
CA LEU A 330 14.62 -1.26 -15.47
C LEU A 330 15.71 -2.34 -15.59
N ASP A 331 16.80 -2.05 -16.32
CA ASP A 331 17.91 -2.98 -16.50
C ASP A 331 18.62 -3.28 -15.16
N LYS A 332 18.88 -2.25 -14.31
CA LYS A 332 19.43 -2.44 -12.95
C LYS A 332 18.53 -3.32 -12.09
N TRP A 333 17.22 -3.07 -12.09
CA TRP A 333 16.24 -3.85 -11.34
C TRP A 333 16.19 -5.31 -11.80
N MET A 334 15.94 -5.54 -13.10
CA MET A 334 15.78 -6.87 -13.66
C MET A 334 17.07 -7.69 -13.57
N SER A 335 18.22 -7.10 -13.90
CA SER A 335 19.52 -7.80 -13.81
C SER A 335 19.82 -8.27 -12.39
N GLY A 336 19.65 -7.43 -11.37
CA GLY A 336 19.90 -7.80 -9.98
C GLY A 336 18.91 -8.86 -9.47
N MET A 337 17.61 -8.66 -9.72
CA MET A 337 16.57 -9.58 -9.23
C MET A 337 16.66 -10.96 -9.89
N LEU A 338 16.93 -11.02 -11.20
CA LEU A 338 17.14 -12.28 -11.90
C LEU A 338 18.45 -12.95 -11.49
N SER A 339 19.56 -12.20 -11.38
CA SER A 339 20.88 -12.79 -11.03
C SER A 339 20.89 -13.48 -9.68
N VAL A 340 20.26 -12.90 -8.65
CA VAL A 340 20.16 -13.56 -7.32
C VAL A 340 19.21 -14.76 -7.33
N SER A 341 18.21 -14.74 -8.21
CA SER A 341 17.12 -15.72 -8.25
C SER A 341 17.41 -16.91 -9.17
N LYS A 342 18.26 -16.72 -10.18
CA LYS A 342 18.67 -17.67 -11.23
C LYS A 342 19.03 -19.08 -10.74
N PRO A 343 19.66 -19.29 -9.56
CA PRO A 343 19.99 -20.63 -9.08
C PRO A 343 18.79 -21.47 -8.61
N TYR A 344 17.58 -20.90 -8.52
CA TYR A 344 16.42 -21.62 -7.96
C TYR A 344 15.04 -21.24 -8.53
N VAL A 345 14.83 -19.99 -8.96
CA VAL A 345 13.58 -19.54 -9.61
C VAL A 345 13.67 -19.83 -11.10
N THR A 346 12.80 -20.71 -11.61
CA THR A 346 12.79 -21.13 -13.02
C THR A 346 11.51 -20.73 -13.77
N ALA A 347 10.65 -19.91 -13.17
CA ALA A 347 9.46 -19.35 -13.81
C ALA A 347 9.12 -17.97 -13.25
N TRP A 348 8.64 -17.08 -14.11
CA TRP A 348 8.44 -15.66 -13.80
C TRP A 348 7.22 -15.05 -14.49
N ASP A 349 6.46 -14.25 -13.74
CA ASP A 349 5.63 -13.19 -14.33
C ASP A 349 6.55 -12.03 -14.73
N VAL A 350 6.86 -11.94 -16.02
CA VAL A 350 7.76 -10.91 -16.55
C VAL A 350 7.05 -9.57 -16.67
N VAL A 351 5.80 -9.59 -17.13
CA VAL A 351 4.92 -8.42 -17.18
C VAL A 351 3.58 -8.78 -16.56
N ASN A 352 3.19 -8.04 -15.53
CA ASN A 352 1.93 -8.17 -14.82
C ASN A 352 0.99 -7.01 -15.17
N GLU A 353 -0.28 -7.32 -15.36
CA GLU A 353 -1.41 -6.43 -15.60
C GLU A 353 -1.15 -5.31 -16.63
N PRO A 354 -0.75 -5.67 -17.87
CA PRO A 354 -0.48 -4.71 -18.92
C PRO A 354 -1.74 -4.05 -19.50
N MET A 355 -2.89 -4.75 -19.54
CA MET A 355 -4.05 -4.31 -20.34
C MET A 355 -4.98 -3.39 -19.56
N ASP A 356 -5.48 -2.33 -20.19
CA ASP A 356 -6.46 -1.45 -19.57
C ASP A 356 -7.85 -2.09 -19.45
N ASP A 357 -8.56 -1.81 -18.36
CA ASP A 357 -9.86 -2.44 -18.06
C ASP A 357 -11.02 -1.73 -18.78
N GLY A 358 -10.90 -0.43 -19.03
CA GLY A 358 -11.86 0.36 -19.82
C GLY A 358 -11.54 0.35 -21.31
N LYS A 359 -10.29 0.07 -21.68
CA LYS A 359 -9.82 -0.05 -23.06
C LYS A 359 -9.09 -1.39 -23.31
N PRO A 360 -9.81 -2.51 -23.52
CA PRO A 360 -9.23 -3.86 -23.42
C PRO A 360 -8.07 -4.22 -24.36
N TYR A 361 -7.83 -3.44 -25.42
CA TYR A 361 -6.74 -3.64 -26.39
C TYR A 361 -5.61 -2.59 -26.28
N GLU A 362 -5.74 -1.61 -25.38
CA GLU A 362 -4.69 -0.63 -25.04
C GLU A 362 -3.95 -1.04 -23.76
N LEU A 363 -2.72 -0.53 -23.59
CA LEU A 363 -1.95 -0.72 -22.37
C LEU A 363 -2.41 0.27 -21.29
N LYS A 364 -2.35 -0.13 -20.01
CA LYS A 364 -2.60 0.80 -18.89
C LYS A 364 -1.62 1.98 -18.93
N THR A 365 -2.15 3.17 -18.73
CA THR A 365 -1.37 4.43 -18.66
C THR A 365 -1.72 5.21 -17.39
N GLY A 366 -0.75 5.99 -16.91
CA GLY A 366 -0.94 7.00 -15.85
C GLY A 366 -1.29 8.39 -16.39
N VAL A 367 -1.21 8.61 -17.71
CA VAL A 367 -1.49 9.91 -18.34
C VAL A 367 -2.93 10.35 -18.04
N GLY A 368 -3.07 11.57 -17.51
CA GLY A 368 -4.37 12.15 -17.13
C GLY A 368 -4.97 11.63 -15.82
N ARG A 369 -4.22 10.89 -14.99
CA ARG A 369 -4.71 10.28 -13.74
C ARG A 369 -3.94 10.78 -12.52
N THR A 370 -4.63 10.91 -11.39
CA THR A 370 -3.98 11.02 -10.08
C THR A 370 -3.41 9.66 -9.69
N LEU A 371 -2.08 9.56 -9.59
CA LEU A 371 -1.39 8.30 -9.32
C LEU A 371 -1.24 8.04 -7.82
N LYS A 372 -1.29 6.76 -7.40
CA LYS A 372 -0.91 6.37 -6.04
C LYS A 372 0.61 6.50 -5.81
N ALA A 373 0.99 6.49 -4.54
CA ALA A 373 2.39 6.60 -4.13
C ALA A 373 3.30 5.50 -4.72
N ASP A 374 2.75 4.31 -4.97
CA ASP A 374 3.44 3.13 -5.51
C ASP A 374 3.16 2.84 -7.00
N GLU A 375 2.44 3.72 -7.70
CA GLU A 375 2.10 3.55 -9.12
C GLU A 375 3.12 4.22 -10.06
N PHE A 376 3.61 3.46 -11.04
CA PHE A 376 4.47 3.93 -12.13
C PHE A 376 4.26 3.10 -13.40
N TYR A 377 3.91 3.76 -14.52
CA TYR A 377 3.56 3.09 -15.77
C TYR A 377 4.74 3.08 -16.74
N TRP A 378 5.44 1.95 -16.84
CA TRP A 378 6.60 1.78 -17.72
C TRP A 378 6.35 2.15 -19.19
N GLN A 379 5.14 1.89 -19.69
CA GLN A 379 4.77 2.18 -21.08
C GLN A 379 4.72 3.69 -21.39
N ASP A 380 4.48 4.54 -20.39
CA ASP A 380 4.40 6.01 -20.56
C ASP A 380 5.77 6.63 -20.90
N TYR A 381 6.88 5.91 -20.64
CA TYR A 381 8.25 6.36 -20.89
C TYR A 381 9.01 5.48 -21.90
N LEU A 382 8.73 4.17 -21.92
CA LEU A 382 9.40 3.21 -22.80
C LEU A 382 8.61 2.93 -24.09
N GLY A 383 7.30 3.20 -24.09
CA GLY A 383 6.34 2.86 -25.13
C GLY A 383 5.86 1.40 -25.05
N LYS A 384 5.07 0.97 -26.06
CA LYS A 384 4.56 -0.41 -26.17
C LYS A 384 5.66 -1.49 -26.20
N ASP A 385 6.88 -1.11 -26.58
CA ASP A 385 8.04 -2.01 -26.56
C ASP A 385 8.57 -2.32 -25.13
N TYR A 386 8.02 -1.75 -24.05
CA TYR A 386 8.49 -2.05 -22.68
C TYR A 386 8.39 -3.55 -22.34
N GLY A 387 7.35 -4.24 -22.81
CA GLY A 387 7.22 -5.69 -22.66
C GLY A 387 8.27 -6.45 -23.47
N VAL A 388 8.59 -5.99 -24.68
CA VAL A 388 9.67 -6.57 -25.51
C VAL A 388 11.00 -6.50 -24.76
N MET A 389 11.33 -5.32 -24.21
CA MET A 389 12.53 -5.11 -23.40
C MET A 389 12.53 -6.02 -22.17
N ALA A 390 11.42 -6.12 -21.45
CA ALA A 390 11.30 -6.96 -20.26
C ALA A 390 11.53 -8.45 -20.55
N PHE A 391 10.88 -9.01 -21.58
CA PHE A 391 11.09 -10.41 -21.98
C PHE A 391 12.52 -10.67 -22.51
N GLN A 392 13.14 -9.70 -23.19
CA GLN A 392 14.54 -9.80 -23.62
C GLN A 392 15.52 -9.72 -22.43
N MET A 393 15.29 -8.83 -21.45
CA MET A 393 16.07 -8.74 -20.22
C MET A 393 15.90 -10.01 -19.36
N ALA A 394 14.69 -10.56 -19.27
CA ALA A 394 14.41 -11.82 -18.61
C ALA A 394 15.24 -12.98 -19.21
N ARG A 395 15.31 -13.08 -20.54
CA ARG A 395 16.18 -14.04 -21.25
C ARG A 395 17.67 -13.78 -21.06
N LYS A 396 18.09 -12.51 -21.02
CA LYS A 396 19.49 -12.10 -20.89
C LYS A 396 20.07 -12.45 -19.51
N TYR A 397 19.29 -12.25 -18.45
CA TYR A 397 19.78 -12.39 -17.07
C TYR A 397 19.36 -13.70 -16.39
N GLY A 398 18.16 -14.22 -16.68
CA GLY A 398 17.69 -15.54 -16.23
C GLY A 398 18.38 -16.71 -16.94
N ASN A 399 17.84 -17.91 -16.80
CA ASN A 399 18.28 -19.10 -17.53
C ASN A 399 17.62 -19.18 -18.93
N ALA A 400 18.31 -19.83 -19.87
CA ALA A 400 17.79 -20.03 -21.22
C ALA A 400 16.45 -20.82 -21.26
N ASN A 401 16.22 -21.65 -20.24
CA ASN A 401 15.06 -22.52 -20.06
C ASN A 401 14.08 -22.05 -18.95
N ASP A 402 14.23 -20.83 -18.42
CA ASP A 402 13.21 -20.26 -17.52
C ASP A 402 11.88 -20.11 -18.27
N ILE A 403 10.74 -20.32 -17.58
CA ILE A 403 9.41 -20.22 -18.17
C ILE A 403 8.84 -18.83 -17.90
N LEU A 404 8.68 -18.04 -18.96
CA LEU A 404 8.34 -16.62 -18.88
C LEU A 404 6.87 -16.37 -19.24
N PHE A 405 6.12 -15.86 -18.26
CA PHE A 405 4.70 -15.56 -18.34
C PHE A 405 4.41 -14.06 -18.49
N ILE A 406 3.28 -13.76 -19.14
CA ILE A 406 2.55 -12.51 -18.97
C ILE A 406 1.29 -12.81 -18.14
N ASN A 407 0.90 -11.95 -17.20
CA ASN A 407 -0.15 -12.24 -16.22
C ASN A 407 -1.15 -11.07 -16.10
N ASP A 408 -2.45 -11.34 -15.93
CA ASP A 408 -3.49 -10.31 -15.77
C ASP A 408 -4.80 -10.86 -15.14
N TYR A 409 -5.66 -9.97 -14.64
CA TYR A 409 -7.01 -10.27 -14.09
C TYR A 409 -8.14 -9.87 -15.06
N ASN A 410 -9.39 -10.18 -14.70
CA ASN A 410 -10.59 -9.86 -15.47
C ASN A 410 -10.58 -10.48 -16.88
N LEU A 411 -9.84 -11.57 -17.11
CA LEU A 411 -9.76 -12.22 -18.43
C LEU A 411 -10.99 -13.11 -18.66
N GLU A 412 -11.46 -13.73 -17.58
CA GLU A 412 -12.76 -14.41 -17.43
C GLU A 412 -13.94 -13.43 -17.29
N TYR A 413 -13.74 -12.22 -16.76
CA TYR A 413 -14.79 -11.19 -16.75
C TYR A 413 -14.97 -10.51 -18.13
N SER A 414 -13.86 -10.14 -18.76
CA SER A 414 -13.79 -9.43 -20.04
C SER A 414 -12.99 -10.23 -21.07
N LEU A 415 -13.72 -10.98 -21.89
CA LEU A 415 -13.13 -11.78 -22.98
C LEU A 415 -12.39 -10.91 -24.01
N ASP A 416 -12.72 -9.61 -24.12
CA ASP A 416 -11.96 -8.68 -24.95
C ASP A 416 -10.64 -8.24 -24.32
N LYS A 417 -10.51 -8.24 -22.99
CA LYS A 417 -9.22 -8.07 -22.29
C LYS A 417 -8.34 -9.30 -22.46
N CYS A 418 -8.94 -10.49 -22.44
CA CYS A 418 -8.26 -11.74 -22.81
C CYS A 418 -7.72 -11.69 -24.25
N LYS A 419 -8.53 -11.30 -25.23
CA LYS A 419 -8.08 -11.10 -26.61
C LYS A 419 -6.99 -10.02 -26.71
N GLY A 420 -7.15 -8.88 -26.05
CA GLY A 420 -6.16 -7.80 -26.05
C GLY A 420 -4.81 -8.21 -25.47
N LEU A 421 -4.80 -9.00 -24.40
CA LEU A 421 -3.58 -9.61 -23.84
C LEU A 421 -2.92 -10.56 -24.85
N ILE A 422 -3.71 -11.38 -25.56
CA ILE A 422 -3.23 -12.28 -26.62
C ILE A 422 -2.65 -11.49 -27.80
N GLU A 423 -3.25 -10.37 -28.20
CA GLU A 423 -2.68 -9.46 -29.22
C GLU A 423 -1.40 -8.75 -28.73
N TYR A 424 -1.28 -8.47 -27.43
CA TYR A 424 -0.02 -7.94 -26.87
C TYR A 424 1.08 -9.02 -26.80
N VAL A 425 0.75 -10.28 -26.52
CA VAL A 425 1.68 -11.42 -26.67
C VAL A 425 2.17 -11.53 -28.12
N LYS A 426 1.26 -11.54 -29.10
CA LYS A 426 1.61 -11.54 -30.53
C LYS A 426 2.51 -10.36 -30.90
N TYR A 427 2.22 -9.17 -30.35
CA TYR A 427 3.08 -7.99 -30.56
C TYR A 427 4.49 -8.19 -29.99
N ILE A 428 4.60 -8.66 -28.74
CA ILE A 428 5.89 -8.92 -28.09
C ILE A 428 6.75 -9.91 -28.90
N GLU A 429 6.13 -10.96 -29.44
CA GLU A 429 6.83 -11.97 -30.24
C GLU A 429 7.13 -11.51 -31.67
N SER A 430 6.29 -10.66 -32.27
CA SER A 430 6.57 -9.99 -33.55
C SER A 430 7.82 -9.09 -33.52
N LYS A 431 8.28 -8.75 -32.31
CA LYS A 431 9.48 -7.95 -32.04
C LYS A 431 10.69 -8.79 -31.60
N GLY A 432 10.62 -10.12 -31.70
CA GLY A 432 11.74 -11.02 -31.41
C GLY A 432 11.97 -11.31 -29.92
N ALA A 433 11.03 -10.97 -29.03
CA ALA A 433 10.97 -11.59 -27.71
C ALA A 433 10.22 -12.93 -27.76
N LYS A 434 10.17 -13.68 -26.65
CA LYS A 434 9.40 -14.94 -26.55
C LYS A 434 8.63 -14.98 -25.23
N VAL A 435 7.33 -15.20 -25.33
CA VAL A 435 6.43 -15.46 -24.20
C VAL A 435 6.13 -16.96 -24.19
N ASP A 436 6.44 -17.67 -23.10
CA ASP A 436 6.14 -19.11 -23.00
C ASP A 436 4.71 -19.35 -22.55
N GLY A 437 4.18 -18.48 -21.70
CA GLY A 437 2.92 -18.69 -21.02
C GLY A 437 2.07 -17.45 -20.76
N ILE A 438 0.81 -17.69 -20.45
CA ILE A 438 -0.17 -16.69 -20.03
C ILE A 438 -0.75 -17.11 -18.67
N GLY A 439 -0.55 -16.25 -17.67
CA GLY A 439 -1.17 -16.34 -16.37
C GLY A 439 -2.55 -15.68 -16.39
N THR A 440 -3.52 -16.31 -15.75
CA THR A 440 -4.84 -15.74 -15.45
C THR A 440 -5.03 -15.74 -13.94
N GLN A 441 -5.17 -14.54 -13.35
CA GLN A 441 -5.19 -14.38 -11.89
C GLN A 441 -6.36 -15.14 -11.26
N MET A 442 -7.55 -15.10 -11.86
CA MET A 442 -8.74 -15.83 -11.37
C MET A 442 -9.21 -15.41 -9.96
N HIS A 443 -9.07 -14.11 -9.65
CA HIS A 443 -9.69 -13.46 -8.49
C HIS A 443 -11.20 -13.28 -8.74
N ILE A 444 -12.00 -14.27 -8.33
CA ILE A 444 -13.43 -14.34 -8.69
C ILE A 444 -14.34 -14.43 -7.45
N ASP A 445 -15.62 -14.66 -7.69
CA ASP A 445 -16.64 -14.88 -6.67
C ASP A 445 -17.68 -15.94 -7.10
N ILE A 446 -18.53 -16.36 -6.17
CA ILE A 446 -19.60 -17.36 -6.42
C ILE A 446 -20.62 -16.96 -7.51
N LYS A 447 -20.70 -15.69 -7.89
CA LYS A 447 -21.59 -15.17 -8.96
C LYS A 447 -20.90 -15.00 -10.31
N SER A 448 -19.59 -15.24 -10.40
CA SER A 448 -18.80 -15.04 -11.62
C SER A 448 -19.23 -15.97 -12.77
N ASP A 449 -19.17 -15.47 -14.01
CA ASP A 449 -19.78 -16.13 -15.17
C ASP A 449 -18.99 -17.38 -15.62
N LYS A 450 -19.51 -18.55 -15.23
CA LYS A 450 -19.01 -19.87 -15.62
C LYS A 450 -18.83 -20.03 -17.14
N THR A 451 -19.69 -19.42 -17.95
CA THR A 451 -19.60 -19.48 -19.42
C THR A 451 -18.37 -18.75 -19.93
N LYS A 452 -18.09 -17.56 -19.41
CA LYS A 452 -16.89 -16.79 -19.77
C LYS A 452 -15.61 -17.39 -19.21
N ILE A 453 -15.63 -17.98 -18.01
CA ILE A 453 -14.50 -18.75 -17.46
C ILE A 453 -14.11 -19.86 -18.46
N ALA A 454 -15.08 -20.64 -18.93
CA ALA A 454 -14.84 -21.67 -19.93
C ALA A 454 -14.36 -21.10 -21.29
N GLU A 455 -14.94 -20.00 -21.76
CA GLU A 455 -14.55 -19.36 -23.03
C GLU A 455 -13.14 -18.74 -22.97
N MET A 456 -12.77 -18.13 -21.84
CA MET A 456 -11.42 -17.65 -21.59
C MET A 456 -10.42 -18.81 -21.63
N PHE A 457 -10.70 -19.96 -21.02
CA PHE A 457 -9.81 -21.12 -21.13
C PHE A 457 -9.66 -21.63 -22.57
N LYS A 458 -10.69 -21.53 -23.43
CA LYS A 458 -10.57 -21.86 -24.87
C LYS A 458 -9.67 -20.86 -25.60
N LEU A 459 -9.89 -19.55 -25.39
CA LEU A 459 -9.09 -18.48 -25.99
C LEU A 459 -7.61 -18.62 -25.60
N LEU A 460 -7.34 -18.89 -24.32
CA LEU A 460 -5.99 -19.14 -23.81
C LEU A 460 -5.39 -20.43 -24.38
N ALA A 461 -6.12 -21.55 -24.37
CA ALA A 461 -5.65 -22.82 -24.95
C ALA A 461 -5.28 -22.68 -26.43
N ALA A 462 -6.09 -21.96 -27.22
CA ALA A 462 -5.88 -21.74 -28.65
C ALA A 462 -4.59 -20.97 -29.00
N THR A 463 -3.92 -20.34 -28.03
CA THR A 463 -2.62 -19.69 -28.23
C THR A 463 -1.44 -20.66 -28.34
N GLY A 464 -1.61 -21.93 -27.95
CA GLY A 464 -0.52 -22.90 -27.82
C GLY A 464 0.46 -22.62 -26.66
N LYS A 465 0.23 -21.57 -25.86
CA LYS A 465 1.08 -21.19 -24.71
C LYS A 465 0.82 -22.05 -23.48
N LEU A 466 1.78 -22.08 -22.55
CA LEU A 466 1.57 -22.61 -21.20
C LEU A 466 0.57 -21.73 -20.45
N ILE A 467 -0.49 -22.31 -19.90
CA ILE A 467 -1.48 -21.60 -19.10
C ILE A 467 -1.22 -21.90 -17.62
N LYS A 468 -1.27 -20.85 -16.80
CA LYS A 468 -1.21 -20.94 -15.34
C LYS A 468 -2.44 -20.24 -14.77
N ILE A 469 -3.17 -20.91 -13.88
CA ILE A 469 -4.06 -20.18 -12.96
C ILE A 469 -3.14 -19.64 -11.86
N SER A 470 -2.92 -18.33 -11.84
CA SER A 470 -1.76 -17.73 -11.15
C SER A 470 -2.06 -17.24 -9.74
N GLU A 471 -3.29 -16.80 -9.46
CA GLU A 471 -3.63 -16.08 -8.22
C GLU A 471 -5.05 -16.43 -7.73
N MET A 472 -5.51 -17.67 -7.87
CA MET A 472 -6.92 -17.99 -7.63
C MET A 472 -7.33 -17.79 -6.16
N ASP A 473 -8.34 -16.96 -5.96
CA ASP A 473 -9.17 -16.93 -4.76
C ASP A 473 -10.64 -16.62 -5.11
N ILE A 474 -11.58 -17.19 -4.36
CA ILE A 474 -13.01 -17.18 -4.69
C ILE A 474 -13.80 -16.68 -3.49
N GLY A 475 -14.28 -15.44 -3.55
CA GLY A 475 -15.08 -14.85 -2.47
C GLY A 475 -16.60 -15.10 -2.61
N LEU A 476 -17.33 -14.66 -1.60
CA LEU A 476 -18.79 -14.86 -1.49
C LEU A 476 -19.59 -13.66 -2.05
N GLY A 477 -19.03 -12.96 -3.05
CA GLY A 477 -19.59 -11.71 -3.59
C GLY A 477 -19.54 -10.57 -2.58
N SER A 478 -18.36 -10.30 -2.03
CA SER A 478 -18.05 -9.29 -1.00
C SER A 478 -18.70 -9.47 0.38
N VAL A 479 -19.42 -10.58 0.61
CA VAL A 479 -19.90 -10.97 1.94
C VAL A 479 -18.70 -11.31 2.84
N LYS A 480 -18.74 -10.77 4.07
CA LYS A 480 -17.65 -10.88 5.06
C LYS A 480 -17.77 -12.12 5.92
N THR A 481 -16.66 -12.55 6.54
CA THR A 481 -16.50 -13.84 7.24
C THR A 481 -17.63 -14.12 8.24
N ALA A 482 -17.98 -13.12 9.06
CA ALA A 482 -19.02 -13.23 10.08
C ALA A 482 -20.47 -13.29 9.54
N ALA A 483 -20.69 -12.96 8.27
CA ALA A 483 -21.99 -12.94 7.61
C ALA A 483 -22.18 -14.07 6.57
N ALA A 484 -21.18 -14.95 6.42
CA ALA A 484 -21.15 -16.02 5.43
C ALA A 484 -22.08 -17.19 5.80
N THR A 485 -22.93 -17.62 4.86
CA THR A 485 -23.85 -18.77 5.06
C THR A 485 -23.26 -20.09 4.57
N GLN A 486 -23.80 -21.21 5.06
CA GLN A 486 -23.37 -22.55 4.61
C GLN A 486 -23.61 -22.78 3.11
N ASP A 487 -24.71 -22.25 2.55
CA ASP A 487 -24.99 -22.32 1.11
C ASP A 487 -23.97 -21.51 0.29
N GLN A 488 -23.48 -20.38 0.81
CA GLN A 488 -22.41 -19.61 0.18
C GLN A 488 -21.07 -20.35 0.22
N TYR A 489 -20.73 -20.98 1.35
CA TYR A 489 -19.55 -21.86 1.44
C TYR A 489 -19.63 -23.07 0.50
N LYS A 490 -20.84 -23.62 0.30
CA LYS A 490 -21.08 -24.67 -0.69
C LYS A 490 -20.92 -24.15 -2.12
N ALA A 491 -21.50 -23.00 -2.46
CA ALA A 491 -21.33 -22.37 -3.77
C ALA A 491 -19.86 -22.01 -4.08
N GLN A 492 -19.08 -21.62 -3.07
CA GLN A 492 -17.63 -21.42 -3.15
C GLN A 492 -16.91 -22.72 -3.48
N ALA A 493 -17.21 -23.81 -2.77
CA ALA A 493 -16.64 -25.13 -3.04
C ALA A 493 -16.99 -25.65 -4.45
N GLU A 494 -18.25 -25.49 -4.88
CA GLU A 494 -18.74 -25.81 -6.22
C GLU A 494 -18.08 -24.94 -7.32
N MET A 495 -17.75 -23.67 -7.03
CA MET A 495 -17.03 -22.80 -7.97
C MET A 495 -15.54 -23.18 -8.07
N TYR A 496 -14.85 -23.43 -6.94
CA TYR A 496 -13.48 -23.94 -6.95
C TYR A 496 -13.37 -25.24 -7.77
N LYS A 497 -14.30 -26.19 -7.55
CA LYS A 497 -14.41 -27.41 -8.34
C LYS A 497 -14.61 -27.12 -9.83
N TYR A 498 -15.57 -26.26 -10.17
CA TYR A 498 -15.87 -25.91 -11.57
C TYR A 498 -14.67 -25.33 -12.31
N VAL A 499 -13.95 -24.38 -11.71
CA VAL A 499 -12.77 -23.74 -12.34
C VAL A 499 -11.66 -24.75 -12.58
N ILE A 500 -11.36 -25.59 -11.58
CA ILE A 500 -10.32 -26.62 -11.67
C ILE A 500 -10.67 -27.66 -12.74
N ASP A 501 -11.88 -28.21 -12.71
CA ASP A 501 -12.32 -29.20 -13.69
C ASP A 501 -12.34 -28.60 -15.11
N LYS A 502 -12.81 -27.36 -15.32
CA LYS A 502 -12.81 -26.73 -16.65
C LYS A 502 -11.42 -26.42 -17.18
N TYR A 503 -10.46 -26.09 -16.32
CA TYR A 503 -9.06 -25.97 -16.73
C TYR A 503 -8.51 -27.32 -17.23
N PHE A 504 -8.81 -28.42 -16.55
CA PHE A 504 -8.40 -29.76 -16.97
C PHE A 504 -9.21 -30.35 -18.14
N GLU A 505 -10.43 -29.89 -18.37
CA GLU A 505 -11.25 -30.22 -19.55
C GLU A 505 -10.75 -29.50 -20.82
N ILE A 506 -10.46 -28.20 -20.70
CA ILE A 506 -10.29 -27.30 -21.87
C ILE A 506 -8.83 -27.07 -22.25
N VAL A 507 -7.92 -26.89 -21.28
CA VAL A 507 -6.49 -26.62 -21.59
C VAL A 507 -5.78 -27.94 -21.89
N PRO A 508 -5.12 -28.14 -23.05
CA PRO A 508 -4.41 -29.37 -23.36
C PRO A 508 -3.30 -29.71 -22.36
N ALA A 509 -3.07 -30.99 -22.09
CA ALA A 509 -2.16 -31.44 -21.02
C ALA A 509 -0.74 -30.85 -21.10
N ALA A 510 -0.19 -30.72 -22.33
CA ALA A 510 1.14 -30.12 -22.56
C ALA A 510 1.21 -28.61 -22.27
N GLN A 511 0.06 -27.93 -22.17
CA GLN A 511 -0.05 -26.50 -21.86
C GLN A 511 -0.31 -26.23 -20.37
N ARG A 512 -0.51 -27.25 -19.52
CA ARG A 512 -0.88 -27.05 -18.10
C ARG A 512 0.35 -26.80 -17.23
N TYR A 513 0.69 -25.54 -16.95
CA TYR A 513 1.77 -25.24 -16.01
C TYR A 513 1.35 -25.55 -14.57
N GLY A 514 0.22 -25.01 -14.11
CA GLY A 514 -0.12 -25.10 -12.71
C GLY A 514 -1.33 -24.28 -12.27
N ILE A 515 -1.68 -24.44 -11.00
CA ILE A 515 -2.74 -23.72 -10.30
C ILE A 515 -2.18 -23.24 -8.96
N THR A 516 -2.17 -21.93 -8.74
CA THR A 516 -1.82 -21.31 -7.47
C THR A 516 -3.08 -20.84 -6.75
N ILE A 517 -3.14 -21.06 -5.43
CA ILE A 517 -4.12 -20.45 -4.52
C ILE A 517 -3.52 -19.19 -3.89
N TRP A 518 -4.08 -18.02 -4.16
CA TRP A 518 -3.48 -16.75 -3.71
C TRP A 518 -3.70 -16.45 -2.23
N SER A 519 -4.89 -16.78 -1.74
CA SER A 519 -5.26 -16.64 -0.34
C SER A 519 -5.54 -18.05 0.24
N PRO A 520 -4.52 -18.80 0.73
CA PRO A 520 -4.77 -20.12 1.30
C PRO A 520 -5.68 -20.05 2.54
N LEU A 521 -5.46 -19.05 3.39
CA LEU A 521 -6.35 -18.70 4.50
C LEU A 521 -7.38 -17.64 4.07
N ASP A 522 -8.50 -17.58 4.80
CA ASP A 522 -9.44 -16.47 4.74
C ASP A 522 -8.80 -15.12 5.12
N SER A 523 -9.13 -14.07 4.36
CA SER A 523 -8.41 -12.79 4.42
C SER A 523 -8.74 -12.00 5.69
N PRO A 524 -7.74 -11.46 6.43
CA PRO A 524 -8.00 -10.72 7.66
C PRO A 524 -8.55 -9.31 7.42
N ALA A 525 -9.22 -8.78 8.45
CA ALA A 525 -9.87 -7.46 8.40
C ALA A 525 -8.88 -6.28 8.22
N ASN A 526 -7.59 -6.50 8.48
CA ASN A 526 -6.51 -5.54 8.22
C ASN A 526 -5.72 -5.82 6.91
N SER A 527 -6.19 -6.75 6.07
CA SER A 527 -5.57 -7.04 4.78
C SER A 527 -5.76 -5.89 3.79
N SER A 528 -4.75 -5.61 2.96
CA SER A 528 -4.90 -4.77 1.77
C SER A 528 -5.64 -5.47 0.63
N TRP A 529 -5.78 -6.80 0.69
CA TRP A 529 -6.45 -7.64 -0.32
C TRP A 529 -7.69 -8.31 0.26
N ARG A 530 -8.88 -8.01 -0.30
CA ARG A 530 -10.18 -8.63 0.05
C ARG A 530 -10.46 -8.71 1.57
N ALA A 531 -10.21 -7.62 2.29
CA ALA A 531 -10.29 -7.56 3.76
C ALA A 531 -11.58 -8.19 4.33
N ASP A 532 -11.42 -9.10 5.30
CA ASP A 532 -12.48 -9.88 5.96
C ASP A 532 -13.39 -10.68 5.00
N GLU A 533 -12.91 -11.05 3.79
CA GLU A 533 -13.63 -12.00 2.93
C GLU A 533 -13.11 -13.43 3.14
N PRO A 534 -14.00 -14.42 3.31
CA PRO A 534 -13.61 -15.79 3.56
C PRO A 534 -13.31 -16.52 2.24
N VAL A 535 -12.23 -16.10 1.57
CA VAL A 535 -11.85 -16.49 0.20
C VAL A 535 -11.08 -17.81 0.08
N GLY A 536 -10.50 -18.30 1.17
CA GLY A 536 -9.49 -19.36 1.14
C GLY A 536 -10.00 -20.79 1.21
N LEU A 537 -9.07 -21.74 1.28
CA LEU A 537 -9.38 -23.17 1.49
C LEU A 537 -9.33 -23.56 2.98
N TRP A 538 -8.67 -22.74 3.79
CA TRP A 538 -8.68 -22.80 5.25
C TRP A 538 -9.24 -21.49 5.82
N ASN A 539 -9.82 -21.55 7.02
CA ASN A 539 -10.08 -20.34 7.79
C ASN A 539 -8.80 -19.80 8.45
N GLN A 540 -8.90 -18.67 9.13
CA GLN A 540 -7.75 -17.98 9.75
C GLN A 540 -7.11 -18.79 10.89
N GLN A 541 -7.86 -19.72 11.47
CA GLN A 541 -7.44 -20.65 12.51
C GLN A 541 -6.85 -21.95 11.94
N TYR A 542 -6.54 -21.98 10.63
CA TYR A 542 -5.95 -23.11 9.91
C TYR A 542 -6.84 -24.37 9.86
N VAL A 543 -8.15 -24.22 10.12
CA VAL A 543 -9.16 -25.28 9.95
C VAL A 543 -9.59 -25.32 8.50
N ARG A 544 -9.69 -26.51 7.90
CA ARG A 544 -10.12 -26.67 6.50
C ARG A 544 -11.59 -26.34 6.32
N LYS A 545 -11.91 -25.65 5.23
CA LYS A 545 -13.29 -25.33 4.81
C LYS A 545 -13.80 -26.38 3.82
N LEU A 546 -15.10 -26.37 3.54
CA LEU A 546 -15.72 -27.21 2.49
C LEU A 546 -15.08 -27.03 1.10
N ALA A 547 -14.51 -25.85 0.82
CA ALA A 547 -13.72 -25.62 -0.38
C ALA A 547 -12.50 -26.55 -0.49
N TYR A 548 -11.88 -26.94 0.63
CA TYR A 548 -10.72 -27.83 0.63
C TYR A 548 -11.04 -29.21 0.05
N SER A 549 -12.14 -29.84 0.47
CA SER A 549 -12.52 -31.17 -0.03
C SER A 549 -12.86 -31.14 -1.51
N TYR A 550 -13.61 -30.13 -1.98
CA TYR A 550 -13.95 -29.97 -3.40
C TYR A 550 -12.71 -29.70 -4.28
N VAL A 551 -11.72 -28.95 -3.79
CA VAL A 551 -10.42 -28.79 -4.46
C VAL A 551 -9.65 -30.13 -4.46
N ALA A 552 -9.60 -30.83 -3.33
CA ALA A 552 -8.92 -32.12 -3.21
C ALA A 552 -9.53 -33.21 -4.13
N GLU A 553 -10.86 -33.29 -4.22
CA GLU A 553 -11.58 -34.16 -5.17
C GLU A 553 -11.25 -33.83 -6.61
N SER A 554 -11.20 -32.54 -6.97
CA SER A 554 -10.95 -32.10 -8.35
C SER A 554 -9.51 -32.32 -8.77
N ILE A 555 -8.54 -32.09 -7.87
CA ILE A 555 -7.14 -32.50 -8.07
C ILE A 555 -7.06 -34.03 -8.21
N LYS A 556 -7.68 -34.80 -7.32
CA LYS A 556 -7.72 -36.27 -7.35
C LYS A 556 -8.33 -36.83 -8.64
N ALA A 557 -9.37 -36.19 -9.18
CA ALA A 557 -10.05 -36.64 -10.40
C ALA A 557 -9.23 -36.39 -11.67
N ASN A 558 -8.40 -35.35 -11.70
CA ASN A 558 -7.69 -34.90 -12.89
C ASN A 558 -6.17 -35.19 -12.89
N LEU A 559 -5.58 -35.61 -11.75
CA LEU A 559 -4.12 -35.72 -11.59
C LEU A 559 -3.62 -36.97 -10.83
N LYS A 560 -4.46 -37.94 -10.42
CA LYS A 560 -4.03 -39.10 -9.61
C LYS A 560 -3.70 -40.35 -10.42
#